data_AF-A0A2N5YSL0-F1
#
_entry.id   AF-A0A2N5YSL0-F1
#
_cell.length_a   1.000
_cell.length_b   1.000
_cell.length_c   1.000
_cell.angle_alpha   90.00
_cell.angle_beta   90.00
_cell.angle_gamma   90.00
#
_symmetry.space_group_name_H-M   'P 1'
#
loop_
_entity.id
_entity.type
_entity.pdbx_description
1 polymer ?
#
loop_
_entity_poly.entity_id
_entity_poly.type
_entity_poly.pdbx_seq_one_letter_code
_entity_poly.pdbx_strand_id
1 'polypeptide(L)'
;MKLEKVLEKVNSLEKNSFLKIIDNIINCNPKNLKEIDKILSASNNNLKETDSQNISRIFSLIKEEFSEHLKHEFFETSSQLDIVVDIIIRDGNNLMKQDWFSRLYENELKSIKQKTNELKKELESEKSNIDDTRKRDYSIYLDCLHTAYYNDLEQNRDPKVTSDELSILLTLANKLELSLEEIKLINYIIIKPNRVEIDNLINNLKNIGIIFYSKKNSQIYIPDEIVRVLRKLREKEIADKFYRRFLKQLREPQINLVCRKHNIDTKKTFQEKIIDIINEGIPFSLLVINDLHKEGTSLTDKKKFLNEVWTNCFNMTTNLKGVTLEEKVSNIIEYFEEIELDDKVCISVDGYDKLLIDLNDAFPKLNKNLKDEFELQDEYVLKSEYLLDYNIKPRDILDTLNKDNLNEFCDKFEIKKRGNLVLNILDAYKDTENLYIENYENIGFRKQNELKDNGINIKESELGLKFEEITKNIFEKLGFDVDEKLKKSINTKKDKIDVIINLGNNDVIVIECKTVKESGYNKFSSVSRQIKSYIDLATFNGYNVIKSLLIAPDFSDDFINDCELDFELNISLITAASLSKILDAFKVSKHKQFPYQLLMKDVLIKEDRIVKAINK
;
A
#
# COMPACT_ATOMS: atom_id res chain seq x y z
N MET A 1 1.43 -5.33 1.56
CA MET A 1 2.18 -4.91 2.75
C MET A 1 3.59 -4.54 2.31
N LYS A 2 4.12 -3.42 2.77
CA LYS A 2 5.49 -2.98 2.45
C LYS A 2 6.55 -3.97 2.96
N LEU A 3 7.65 -4.05 2.22
CA LEU A 3 8.81 -4.88 2.54
C LEU A 3 9.31 -4.66 3.98
N GLU A 4 9.38 -3.42 4.44
CA GLU A 4 9.79 -3.07 5.80
C GLU A 4 8.94 -3.79 6.87
N LYS A 5 7.61 -3.67 6.77
CA LYS A 5 6.66 -4.35 7.66
C LYS A 5 6.75 -5.87 7.57
N VAL A 6 6.97 -6.41 6.37
CA VAL A 6 7.16 -7.87 6.19
C VAL A 6 8.42 -8.32 6.92
N LEU A 7 9.54 -7.60 6.77
CA LEU A 7 10.81 -7.88 7.44
C LEU A 7 10.68 -7.79 8.96
N GLU A 8 9.86 -6.89 9.51
CA GLU A 8 9.60 -6.85 10.96
C GLU A 8 8.81 -8.07 11.47
N LYS A 9 7.91 -8.63 10.65
CA LYS A 9 7.08 -9.78 11.02
C LYS A 9 7.80 -11.13 10.91
N VAL A 10 8.82 -11.25 10.05
CA VAL A 10 9.54 -12.52 9.80
C VAL A 10 10.84 -12.61 10.60
N ASN A 11 11.24 -13.83 10.98
CA ASN A 11 12.48 -14.05 11.74
C ASN A 11 13.72 -14.09 10.85
N SER A 12 14.92 -14.10 11.45
CA SER A 12 16.20 -14.09 10.72
C SER A 12 16.41 -15.26 9.75
N LEU A 13 15.87 -16.44 10.07
CA LEU A 13 15.95 -17.61 9.18
C LEU A 13 15.05 -17.43 7.95
N GLU A 14 13.88 -16.86 8.14
CA GLU A 14 12.89 -16.59 7.08
C GLU A 14 13.39 -15.50 6.11
N LYS A 15 14.23 -14.56 6.58
CA LYS A 15 14.87 -13.53 5.75
C LYS A 15 16.05 -14.03 4.90
N ASN A 16 16.68 -15.13 5.30
CA ASN A 16 18.02 -15.50 4.83
C ASN A 16 18.13 -15.68 3.30
N SER A 17 17.15 -16.32 2.66
CA SER A 17 17.17 -16.49 1.19
C SER A 17 17.13 -15.14 0.47
N PHE A 18 16.26 -14.24 0.90
CA PHE A 18 16.15 -12.90 0.33
C PHE A 18 17.44 -12.08 0.54
N LEU A 19 17.99 -12.08 1.76
CA LEU A 19 19.23 -11.34 2.06
C LEU A 19 20.41 -11.84 1.24
N LYS A 20 20.54 -13.15 1.01
CA LYS A 20 21.59 -13.71 0.15
C LYS A 20 21.49 -13.22 -1.29
N ILE A 21 20.29 -13.03 -1.81
CA ILE A 21 20.10 -12.51 -3.18
C ILE A 21 20.54 -11.05 -3.23
N ILE A 22 20.17 -10.25 -2.24
CA ILE A 22 20.64 -8.87 -2.12
C ILE A 22 22.18 -8.83 -2.02
N ASP A 23 22.78 -9.63 -1.14
CA ASP A 23 24.23 -9.76 -1.00
C ASP A 23 24.89 -10.09 -2.34
N ASN A 24 24.34 -11.05 -3.08
CA ASN A 24 24.85 -11.45 -4.40
C ASN A 24 24.78 -10.30 -5.41
N ILE A 25 23.64 -9.59 -5.46
CA ILE A 25 23.47 -8.44 -6.35
C ILE A 25 24.48 -7.34 -6.02
N ILE A 26 24.68 -7.03 -4.74
CA ILE A 26 25.67 -6.04 -4.28
C ILE A 26 27.08 -6.45 -4.71
N ASN A 27 27.44 -7.73 -4.56
CA ASN A 27 28.74 -8.27 -4.97
C ASN A 27 28.96 -8.21 -6.50
N CYS A 28 27.90 -8.07 -7.30
CA CYS A 28 27.98 -7.84 -8.74
C CYS A 28 28.16 -6.36 -9.12
N ASN A 29 28.39 -5.46 -8.15
CA ASN A 29 28.60 -4.03 -8.35
C ASN A 29 27.41 -3.33 -9.06
N PRO A 30 26.24 -3.22 -8.39
CA PRO A 30 25.05 -2.59 -8.96
C PRO A 30 25.28 -1.09 -9.20
N LYS A 31 24.40 -0.47 -10.00
CA LYS A 31 24.55 0.94 -10.42
C LYS A 31 24.72 1.90 -9.23
N ASN A 32 23.98 1.64 -8.15
CA ASN A 32 23.91 2.49 -6.96
C ASN A 32 24.83 2.03 -5.81
N LEU A 33 25.88 1.25 -6.08
CA LEU A 33 26.78 0.68 -5.06
C LEU A 33 27.29 1.70 -4.03
N LYS A 34 27.68 2.91 -4.48
CA LYS A 34 28.20 3.96 -3.58
C LYS A 34 27.19 4.41 -2.52
N GLU A 35 25.91 4.41 -2.84
CA GLU A 35 24.84 4.77 -1.89
C GLU A 35 24.55 3.62 -0.95
N ILE A 36 24.60 2.38 -1.46
CA ILE A 36 24.46 1.16 -0.67
C ILE A 36 25.58 1.07 0.37
N ASP A 37 26.83 1.30 -0.02
CA ASP A 37 27.98 1.28 0.91
C ASP A 37 27.84 2.30 2.04
N LYS A 38 27.29 3.50 1.74
CA LYS A 38 27.00 4.50 2.78
C LYS A 38 25.99 3.98 3.80
N ILE A 39 24.91 3.35 3.33
CA ILE A 39 23.88 2.76 4.20
C ILE A 39 24.51 1.62 5.03
N LEU A 40 25.29 0.74 4.41
CA LEU A 40 25.91 -0.43 5.05
C LEU A 40 27.04 -0.09 6.03
N SER A 41 27.73 1.03 5.83
CA SER A 41 28.79 1.49 6.73
C SER A 41 28.33 1.71 8.17
N ALA A 42 27.04 2.00 8.37
CA ALA A 42 26.42 2.14 9.70
C ALA A 42 26.19 0.79 10.41
N SER A 43 26.29 -0.34 9.69
CA SER A 43 26.00 -1.70 10.14
C SER A 43 27.18 -2.67 9.95
N ASN A 44 28.42 -2.20 10.09
CA ASN A 44 29.64 -3.01 9.89
C ASN A 44 29.68 -3.76 8.54
N ASN A 45 29.01 -3.26 7.50
CA ASN A 45 28.87 -3.90 6.19
C ASN A 45 28.21 -5.29 6.22
N ASN A 46 27.37 -5.60 7.20
CA ASN A 46 26.66 -6.88 7.31
C ASN A 46 25.14 -6.71 7.17
N LEU A 47 24.58 -7.19 6.05
CA LEU A 47 23.14 -7.11 5.78
C LEU A 47 22.25 -7.83 6.80
N LYS A 48 22.78 -8.82 7.54
CA LYS A 48 22.02 -9.54 8.58
C LYS A 48 21.84 -8.73 9.86
N GLU A 49 22.70 -7.74 10.09
CA GLU A 49 22.69 -6.86 11.26
C GLU A 49 21.97 -5.53 10.97
N THR A 50 21.70 -5.25 9.70
CA THR A 50 20.96 -4.07 9.24
C THR A 50 19.48 -4.15 9.61
N ASP A 51 18.90 -3.03 10.04
CA ASP A 51 17.48 -2.92 10.33
C ASP A 51 16.59 -3.03 9.07
N SER A 52 15.30 -3.32 9.28
CA SER A 52 14.32 -3.53 8.19
C SER A 52 14.14 -2.31 7.28
N GLN A 53 14.29 -1.09 7.82
CA GLN A 53 14.13 0.14 7.07
C GLN A 53 15.29 0.31 6.07
N ASN A 54 16.52 0.12 6.54
CA ASN A 54 17.71 0.19 5.70
C ASN A 54 17.77 -0.93 4.66
N ILE A 55 17.35 -2.17 5.00
CA ILE A 55 17.21 -3.24 4.00
C ILE A 55 16.21 -2.85 2.90
N SER A 56 15.07 -2.25 3.27
CA SER A 56 14.06 -1.81 2.30
C SER A 56 14.57 -0.69 1.39
N ARG A 57 15.37 0.24 1.94
CA ARG A 57 16.07 1.26 1.15
C ARG A 57 17.07 0.66 0.19
N ILE A 58 17.90 -0.29 0.64
CA ILE A 58 18.85 -0.99 -0.22
C ILE A 58 18.10 -1.70 -1.36
N PHE A 59 17.01 -2.42 -1.06
CA PHE A 59 16.19 -3.07 -2.09
C PHE A 59 15.68 -2.07 -3.14
N SER A 60 15.26 -0.88 -2.73
CA SER A 60 14.83 0.17 -3.66
C SER A 60 15.94 0.62 -4.64
N LEU A 61 17.19 0.62 -4.19
CA LEU A 61 18.36 1.01 -4.98
C LEU A 61 18.81 -0.07 -5.98
N ILE A 62 18.47 -1.34 -5.74
CA ILE A 62 18.83 -2.49 -6.58
C ILE A 62 17.64 -3.10 -7.33
N LYS A 63 16.52 -2.39 -7.38
CA LYS A 63 15.26 -2.93 -7.92
C LYS A 63 15.39 -3.36 -9.39
N GLU A 64 16.17 -2.63 -10.18
CA GLU A 64 16.43 -2.97 -11.59
C GLU A 64 17.23 -4.27 -11.70
N GLU A 65 18.33 -4.39 -10.96
CA GLU A 65 19.18 -5.57 -10.93
C GLU A 65 18.44 -6.79 -10.36
N PHE A 66 17.59 -6.59 -9.36
CA PHE A 66 16.71 -7.65 -8.85
C PHE A 66 15.68 -8.09 -9.90
N SER A 67 15.13 -7.16 -10.67
CA SER A 67 14.23 -7.48 -11.77
C SER A 67 14.95 -8.26 -12.88
N GLU A 68 16.21 -7.96 -13.18
CA GLU A 68 17.04 -8.71 -14.13
C GLU A 68 17.35 -10.12 -13.62
N HIS A 69 17.69 -10.25 -12.34
CA HIS A 69 17.86 -11.56 -11.69
C HIS A 69 16.61 -12.44 -11.86
N LEU A 70 15.42 -11.88 -11.61
CA LEU A 70 14.17 -12.61 -11.79
C LEU A 70 13.87 -12.93 -13.26
N LYS A 71 14.18 -12.04 -14.23
CA LYS A 71 13.95 -12.31 -15.67
C LYS A 71 14.55 -13.64 -16.10
N HIS A 72 15.79 -13.93 -15.68
CA HIS A 72 16.45 -15.18 -16.04
C HIS A 72 15.68 -16.41 -15.56
N GLU A 73 15.19 -16.38 -14.31
CA GLU A 73 14.37 -17.46 -13.73
C GLU A 73 13.00 -17.59 -14.41
N PHE A 74 12.38 -16.47 -14.79
CA PHE A 74 11.09 -16.45 -15.49
C PHE A 74 11.14 -17.07 -16.88
N PHE A 75 12.27 -16.93 -17.58
CA PHE A 75 12.46 -17.44 -18.93
C PHE A 75 12.89 -18.91 -18.98
N GLU A 76 13.17 -19.53 -17.84
CA GLU A 76 13.31 -20.99 -17.78
C GLU A 76 11.94 -21.66 -17.94
N THR A 77 11.63 -22.07 -19.18
CA THR A 77 10.36 -22.70 -19.62
C THR A 77 9.85 -23.87 -18.75
N SER A 78 10.69 -24.45 -17.89
CA SER A 78 10.35 -25.56 -17.00
C SER A 78 9.65 -25.14 -15.70
N SER A 79 9.70 -23.86 -15.34
CA SER A 79 9.41 -23.39 -13.98
C SER A 79 7.92 -23.14 -13.70
N GLN A 80 7.08 -22.99 -14.74
CA GLN A 80 5.64 -22.62 -14.64
C GLN A 80 5.41 -21.42 -13.70
N LEU A 81 6.42 -20.54 -13.60
CA LEU A 81 6.39 -19.36 -12.75
C LEU A 81 5.33 -18.37 -13.20
N ASP A 82 4.98 -18.34 -14.48
CA ASP A 82 3.90 -17.51 -15.04
C ASP A 82 2.56 -17.78 -14.34
N ILE A 83 2.17 -19.05 -14.14
CA ILE A 83 0.92 -19.43 -13.43
C ILE A 83 0.93 -18.87 -12.01
N VAL A 84 2.06 -19.02 -11.34
CA VAL A 84 2.20 -18.70 -9.92
C VAL A 84 2.24 -17.18 -9.73
N VAL A 85 2.90 -16.49 -10.64
CA VAL A 85 3.02 -15.04 -10.62
C VAL A 85 1.68 -14.40 -10.95
N ASP A 86 0.93 -14.94 -11.92
CA ASP A 86 -0.44 -14.49 -12.24
C ASP A 86 -1.37 -14.55 -11.02
N ILE A 87 -1.12 -15.46 -10.06
CA ILE A 87 -1.82 -15.52 -8.77
C ILE A 87 -1.28 -14.44 -7.83
N ILE A 88 0.04 -14.38 -7.62
CA ILE A 88 0.68 -13.51 -6.63
C ILE A 88 0.44 -12.01 -6.90
N ILE A 89 0.35 -11.60 -8.17
CA ILE A 89 0.22 -10.19 -8.54
C ILE A 89 -1.21 -9.64 -8.43
N ARG A 90 -2.20 -10.47 -8.09
CA ARG A 90 -3.59 -10.03 -7.84
C ARG A 90 -3.67 -9.26 -6.52
N ASP A 91 -4.55 -8.26 -6.47
CA ASP A 91 -4.58 -7.27 -5.38
C ASP A 91 -4.70 -7.86 -3.96
N GLY A 92 -5.39 -8.99 -3.77
CA GLY A 92 -5.55 -9.62 -2.44
C GLY A 92 -4.64 -10.81 -2.14
N ASN A 93 -3.62 -11.07 -2.96
CA ASN A 93 -2.77 -12.27 -2.83
C ASN A 93 -1.36 -11.98 -2.29
N ASN A 94 -1.05 -10.75 -1.91
CA ASN A 94 0.25 -10.42 -1.32
C ASN A 94 0.44 -10.98 0.11
N LEU A 95 -0.63 -11.44 0.76
CA LEU A 95 -0.63 -12.07 2.08
C LEU A 95 -1.57 -13.28 2.09
N MET A 96 -1.04 -14.50 2.17
CA MET A 96 -1.83 -15.72 2.03
C MET A 96 -1.44 -16.81 3.03
N LYS A 97 -2.40 -17.60 3.49
CA LYS A 97 -2.12 -18.90 4.11
C LYS A 97 -1.66 -19.89 3.06
N GLN A 98 -0.84 -20.86 3.47
CA GLN A 98 -0.37 -21.92 2.59
C GLN A 98 -1.53 -22.72 1.95
N ASP A 99 -2.59 -23.00 2.70
CA ASP A 99 -3.74 -23.75 2.19
C ASP A 99 -4.55 -22.93 1.18
N TRP A 100 -4.69 -21.62 1.42
CA TRP A 100 -5.30 -20.69 0.46
C TRP A 100 -4.50 -20.67 -0.84
N PHE A 101 -3.18 -20.49 -0.76
CA PHE A 101 -2.31 -20.50 -1.94
C PHE A 101 -2.38 -21.83 -2.70
N SER A 102 -2.44 -22.97 -1.99
CA SER A 102 -2.64 -24.29 -2.60
C SER A 102 -3.94 -24.38 -3.39
N ARG A 103 -5.05 -23.85 -2.85
CA ARG A 103 -6.35 -23.85 -3.53
C ARG A 103 -6.33 -22.96 -4.77
N LEU A 104 -5.76 -21.77 -4.69
CA LEU A 104 -5.61 -20.86 -5.82
C LEU A 104 -4.81 -21.52 -6.96
N TYR A 105 -3.66 -22.11 -6.62
CA TYR A 105 -2.82 -22.81 -7.58
C TYR A 105 -3.54 -23.99 -8.24
N GLU A 106 -4.26 -24.81 -7.46
CA GLU A 106 -5.04 -25.92 -8.02
C GLU A 106 -6.19 -25.46 -8.91
N ASN A 107 -6.87 -24.38 -8.55
CA ASN A 107 -7.95 -23.81 -9.33
C ASN A 107 -7.42 -23.24 -10.66
N GLU A 108 -6.30 -22.53 -10.62
CA GLU A 108 -5.65 -21.98 -11.81
C GLU A 108 -5.21 -23.11 -12.76
N LEU A 109 -4.58 -24.17 -12.24
CA LEU A 109 -4.21 -25.34 -13.05
C LEU A 109 -5.41 -26.03 -13.70
N LYS A 110 -6.54 -26.14 -12.98
CA LYS A 110 -7.78 -26.72 -13.52
C LYS A 110 -8.36 -25.82 -14.63
N SER A 111 -8.40 -24.52 -14.38
CA SER A 111 -8.88 -23.49 -15.32
C SER A 111 -8.08 -23.52 -16.62
N ILE A 112 -6.75 -23.44 -16.53
CA ILE A 112 -5.85 -23.49 -17.70
C ILE A 112 -6.08 -24.78 -18.48
N LYS A 113 -6.10 -25.94 -17.82
CA LYS A 113 -6.35 -27.22 -18.51
C LYS A 113 -7.70 -27.25 -19.23
N GLN A 114 -8.74 -26.68 -18.64
CA GLN A 114 -10.04 -26.60 -19.28
C GLN A 114 -9.99 -25.67 -20.50
N LYS A 115 -9.58 -24.42 -20.30
CA LYS A 115 -9.51 -23.39 -21.35
C LYS A 115 -8.60 -23.79 -22.51
N THR A 116 -7.43 -24.36 -22.24
CA THR A 116 -6.50 -24.87 -23.28
C THR A 116 -7.14 -25.98 -24.12
N ASN A 117 -7.91 -26.89 -23.49
CA ASN A 117 -8.61 -27.95 -24.22
C ASN A 117 -9.78 -27.39 -25.05
N GLU A 118 -10.48 -26.37 -24.55
CA GLU A 118 -11.53 -25.67 -25.29
C GLU A 118 -10.95 -24.92 -26.49
N LEU A 119 -9.89 -24.12 -26.28
CA LEU A 119 -9.20 -23.39 -27.34
C LEU A 119 -8.68 -24.34 -28.43
N LYS A 120 -8.05 -25.46 -28.04
CA LYS A 120 -7.58 -26.46 -29.01
C LYS A 120 -8.71 -26.99 -29.89
N LYS A 121 -9.89 -27.29 -29.32
CA LYS A 121 -11.06 -27.73 -30.08
C LYS A 121 -11.58 -26.64 -31.02
N GLU A 122 -11.56 -25.38 -30.59
CA GLU A 122 -12.00 -24.26 -31.42
C GLU A 122 -11.04 -23.96 -32.58
N LEU A 123 -9.74 -24.19 -32.39
CA LEU A 123 -8.73 -24.11 -33.45
C LEU A 123 -8.93 -25.21 -34.51
N GLU A 124 -9.20 -26.44 -34.08
CA GLU A 124 -9.40 -27.60 -34.97
C GLU A 124 -10.79 -27.62 -35.64
N SER A 125 -11.80 -26.97 -35.07
CA SER A 125 -13.19 -26.98 -35.57
C SER A 125 -13.37 -26.14 -36.85
N GLU A 126 -14.06 -26.70 -37.85
CA GLU A 126 -14.52 -25.96 -39.05
C GLU A 126 -15.60 -24.91 -38.73
N LYS A 127 -16.34 -25.09 -37.63
CA LYS A 127 -17.34 -24.12 -37.12
C LYS A 127 -16.85 -23.64 -35.75
N SER A 128 -15.97 -22.64 -35.77
CA SER A 128 -15.47 -21.99 -34.57
C SER A 128 -16.31 -20.77 -34.21
N ASN A 129 -16.35 -20.42 -32.93
CA ASN A 129 -16.93 -19.15 -32.46
C ASN A 129 -15.89 -18.01 -32.49
N ILE A 130 -14.62 -18.35 -32.67
CA ILE A 130 -13.53 -17.39 -32.82
C ILE A 130 -13.63 -16.75 -34.21
N ASP A 131 -13.48 -15.43 -34.29
CA ASP A 131 -13.38 -14.72 -35.55
C ASP A 131 -12.23 -15.26 -36.42
N ASP A 132 -12.44 -15.38 -37.74
CA ASP A 132 -11.47 -15.97 -38.65
C ASP A 132 -10.10 -15.26 -38.61
N THR A 133 -10.09 -13.94 -38.43
CA THR A 133 -8.83 -13.18 -38.33
C THR A 133 -8.10 -13.51 -37.04
N ARG A 134 -8.82 -13.60 -35.92
CA ARG A 134 -8.23 -13.94 -34.62
C ARG A 134 -7.77 -15.40 -34.58
N LYS A 135 -8.55 -16.31 -35.17
CA LYS A 135 -8.19 -17.72 -35.32
C LYS A 135 -6.89 -17.90 -36.12
N ARG A 136 -6.73 -17.13 -37.20
CA ARG A 136 -5.48 -17.07 -37.97
C ARG A 136 -4.31 -16.61 -37.10
N ASP A 137 -4.49 -15.53 -36.32
CA ASP A 137 -3.43 -14.98 -35.48
C ASP A 137 -2.98 -15.99 -34.40
N TYR A 138 -3.93 -16.69 -33.75
CA TYR A 138 -3.62 -17.79 -32.83
C TYR A 138 -2.84 -18.92 -33.51
N SER A 139 -3.23 -19.28 -34.73
CA SER A 139 -2.57 -20.35 -35.50
C SER A 139 -1.14 -19.96 -35.88
N ILE A 140 -0.91 -18.72 -36.31
CA ILE A 140 0.44 -18.19 -36.59
C ILE A 140 1.32 -18.31 -35.35
N TYR A 141 0.84 -17.84 -34.19
CA TYR A 141 1.60 -17.89 -32.96
C TYR A 141 1.89 -19.34 -32.53
N LEU A 142 0.88 -20.22 -32.59
CA LEU A 142 1.00 -21.63 -32.25
C LEU A 142 2.03 -22.34 -33.14
N ASP A 143 2.02 -22.11 -34.45
CA ASP A 143 2.95 -22.74 -35.39
C ASP A 143 4.39 -22.26 -35.16
N CYS A 144 4.58 -20.96 -34.89
CA CYS A 144 5.88 -20.41 -34.53
C CYS A 144 6.40 -21.01 -33.22
N LEU A 145 5.54 -21.12 -32.19
CA LEU A 145 5.90 -21.74 -30.93
C LEU A 145 6.23 -23.24 -31.08
N HIS A 146 5.43 -23.96 -31.87
CA HIS A 146 5.67 -25.37 -32.17
C HIS A 146 7.05 -25.56 -32.81
N THR A 147 7.36 -24.71 -33.79
CA THR A 147 8.67 -24.73 -34.45
C THR A 147 9.78 -24.46 -33.43
N ALA A 148 9.68 -23.37 -32.67
CA ALA A 148 10.70 -23.02 -31.66
C ALA A 148 10.93 -24.16 -30.65
N TYR A 149 9.87 -24.75 -30.11
CA TYR A 149 9.99 -25.78 -29.08
C TYR A 149 10.57 -27.11 -29.60
N TYR A 150 10.18 -27.54 -30.80
CA TYR A 150 10.57 -28.85 -31.34
C TYR A 150 11.80 -28.83 -32.25
N ASN A 151 12.31 -27.66 -32.64
CA ASN A 151 13.50 -27.52 -33.50
C ASN A 151 14.74 -28.24 -32.92
N ASP A 152 14.89 -28.24 -31.59
CA ASP A 152 15.99 -28.93 -30.90
C ASP A 152 15.95 -30.47 -31.07
N LEU A 153 14.78 -31.06 -31.37
CA LEU A 153 14.68 -32.51 -31.62
C LEU A 153 15.47 -32.93 -32.86
N GLU A 154 15.54 -32.08 -33.89
CA GLU A 154 16.32 -32.37 -35.10
C GLU A 154 17.83 -32.47 -34.81
N GLN A 155 18.27 -31.90 -33.69
CA GLN A 155 19.66 -31.93 -33.21
C GLN A 155 19.90 -32.98 -32.10
N ASN A 156 18.95 -33.88 -31.85
CA ASN A 156 18.96 -34.84 -30.73
C ASN A 156 19.11 -34.17 -29.35
N ARG A 157 18.46 -33.04 -29.14
CA ARG A 157 18.40 -32.33 -27.85
C ARG A 157 16.98 -32.34 -27.31
N ASP A 158 16.85 -32.16 -25.99
CA ASP A 158 15.55 -32.00 -25.35
C ASP A 158 14.85 -30.74 -25.87
N PRO A 159 13.54 -30.79 -26.15
CA PRO A 159 12.79 -29.66 -26.68
C PRO A 159 12.67 -28.55 -25.64
N LYS A 160 13.00 -27.33 -26.05
CA LYS A 160 12.93 -26.13 -25.22
C LYS A 160 12.79 -24.90 -26.12
N VAL A 161 12.31 -23.80 -25.55
CA VAL A 161 12.39 -22.49 -26.19
C VAL A 161 13.63 -21.81 -25.65
N THR A 162 14.55 -21.40 -26.52
CA THR A 162 15.74 -20.63 -26.14
C THR A 162 15.37 -19.17 -25.86
N SER A 163 16.27 -18.43 -25.17
CA SER A 163 16.06 -17.00 -24.89
C SER A 163 15.87 -16.18 -26.18
N ASP A 164 16.59 -16.50 -27.24
CA ASP A 164 16.49 -15.79 -28.52
C ASP A 164 15.14 -16.08 -29.19
N GLU A 165 14.72 -17.35 -29.25
CA GLU A 165 13.41 -17.74 -29.79
C GLU A 165 12.26 -17.13 -28.99
N LEU A 166 12.39 -17.10 -27.66
CA LEU A 166 11.40 -16.47 -26.79
C LEU A 166 11.28 -14.98 -27.08
N SER A 167 12.40 -14.26 -27.29
CA SER A 167 12.36 -12.83 -27.63
C SER A 167 11.61 -12.56 -28.96
N ILE A 168 11.74 -13.48 -29.93
CA ILE A 168 11.02 -13.42 -31.20
C ILE A 168 9.54 -13.70 -30.98
N LEU A 169 9.20 -14.73 -30.19
CA LEU A 169 7.81 -15.06 -29.87
C LEU A 169 7.12 -13.90 -29.13
N LEU A 170 7.79 -13.24 -28.19
CA LEU A 170 7.27 -12.05 -27.51
C LEU A 170 7.03 -10.90 -28.51
N THR A 171 7.96 -10.69 -29.44
CA THR A 171 7.79 -9.70 -30.52
C THR A 171 6.59 -10.04 -31.41
N LEU A 172 6.41 -11.32 -31.75
CA LEU A 172 5.30 -11.80 -32.55
C LEU A 172 3.96 -11.62 -31.84
N ALA A 173 3.87 -12.02 -30.57
CA ALA A 173 2.67 -11.87 -29.75
C ALA A 173 2.22 -10.40 -29.68
N ASN A 174 3.17 -9.47 -29.51
CA ASN A 174 2.92 -8.04 -29.52
C ASN A 174 2.39 -7.54 -30.88
N LYS A 175 2.92 -8.05 -32.00
CA LYS A 175 2.45 -7.67 -33.35
C LYS A 175 1.09 -8.26 -33.71
N LEU A 176 0.76 -9.42 -33.14
CA LEU A 176 -0.55 -10.05 -33.23
C LEU A 176 -1.55 -9.50 -32.20
N GLU A 177 -1.09 -8.60 -31.31
CA GLU A 177 -1.90 -7.99 -30.26
C GLU A 177 -2.60 -9.06 -29.39
N LEU A 178 -1.87 -10.12 -29.04
CA LEU A 178 -2.33 -11.17 -28.14
C LEU A 178 -2.30 -10.67 -26.69
N SER A 179 -3.36 -10.97 -25.94
CA SER A 179 -3.39 -10.82 -24.49
C SER A 179 -2.51 -11.87 -23.81
N LEU A 180 -2.16 -11.61 -22.54
CA LEU A 180 -1.33 -12.53 -21.75
C LEU A 180 -2.00 -13.89 -21.55
N GLU A 181 -3.33 -13.91 -21.36
CA GLU A 181 -4.09 -15.15 -21.22
C GLU A 181 -4.10 -15.95 -22.54
N GLU A 182 -4.31 -15.30 -23.69
CA GLU A 182 -4.25 -16.00 -24.99
C GLU A 182 -2.87 -16.62 -25.25
N ILE A 183 -1.79 -15.87 -25.00
CA ILE A 183 -0.41 -16.38 -25.10
C ILE A 183 -0.23 -17.59 -24.18
N LYS A 184 -0.65 -17.45 -22.92
CA LYS A 184 -0.55 -18.51 -21.90
C LYS A 184 -1.29 -19.77 -22.36
N LEU A 185 -2.53 -19.63 -22.81
CA LEU A 185 -3.35 -20.76 -23.25
C LEU A 185 -2.74 -21.48 -24.46
N ILE A 186 -2.24 -20.74 -25.45
CA ILE A 186 -1.57 -21.31 -26.62
C ILE A 186 -0.26 -22.01 -26.20
N ASN A 187 0.52 -21.40 -25.31
CA ASN A 187 1.74 -22.03 -24.77
C ASN A 187 1.46 -23.39 -24.14
N TYR A 188 0.40 -23.45 -23.33
CA TYR A 188 0.00 -24.67 -22.64
C TYR A 188 -0.65 -25.74 -23.55
N ILE A 189 -0.96 -25.44 -24.82
CA ILE A 189 -1.33 -26.47 -25.82
C ILE A 189 -0.14 -27.39 -26.09
N ILE A 190 1.07 -26.83 -26.17
CA ILE A 190 2.31 -27.56 -26.46
C ILE A 190 2.96 -28.04 -25.15
N ILE A 191 3.19 -27.11 -24.22
CA ILE A 191 3.91 -27.37 -22.97
C ILE A 191 2.89 -27.63 -21.87
N LYS A 192 2.46 -28.87 -21.65
CA LYS A 192 1.37 -29.14 -20.70
C LYS A 192 1.69 -28.71 -19.26
N PRO A 193 0.73 -28.11 -18.53
CA PRO A 193 0.96 -27.70 -17.15
C PRO A 193 1.05 -28.92 -16.22
N ASN A 194 2.03 -28.90 -15.31
CA ASN A 194 2.38 -30.00 -14.42
C ASN A 194 2.13 -29.56 -12.98
N ARG A 195 1.54 -30.44 -12.16
CA ARG A 195 1.27 -30.09 -10.76
C ARG A 195 2.55 -30.25 -9.96
N VAL A 196 3.04 -29.15 -9.38
CA VAL A 196 4.11 -29.17 -8.38
C VAL A 196 3.48 -29.24 -6.98
N GLU A 197 4.14 -29.95 -6.06
CA GLU A 197 3.72 -29.96 -4.66
C GLU A 197 3.91 -28.57 -4.02
N ILE A 198 2.94 -28.14 -3.21
CA ILE A 198 2.89 -26.77 -2.69
C ILE A 198 4.13 -26.39 -1.86
N ASP A 199 4.69 -27.33 -1.09
CA ASP A 199 5.89 -27.10 -0.29
C ASP A 199 7.14 -26.89 -1.16
N ASN A 200 7.23 -27.63 -2.26
CA ASN A 200 8.32 -27.45 -3.24
C ASN A 200 8.17 -26.11 -3.95
N LEU A 201 6.94 -25.73 -4.32
CA LEU A 201 6.67 -24.43 -4.92
C LEU A 201 7.05 -23.28 -3.98
N ILE A 202 6.62 -23.33 -2.72
CA ILE A 202 6.97 -22.33 -1.70
C ILE A 202 8.50 -22.25 -1.51
N ASN A 203 9.19 -23.39 -1.47
CA ASN A 203 10.64 -23.40 -1.34
C ASN A 203 11.34 -22.77 -2.55
N ASN A 204 10.88 -23.07 -3.77
CA ASN A 204 11.42 -22.48 -4.99
C ASN A 204 11.23 -20.96 -4.99
N LEU A 205 10.01 -20.47 -4.75
CA LEU A 205 9.69 -19.04 -4.68
C LEU A 205 10.52 -18.30 -3.62
N LYS A 206 10.75 -18.93 -2.47
CA LYS A 206 11.59 -18.39 -1.40
C LYS A 206 13.05 -18.31 -1.83
N ASN A 207 13.55 -19.30 -2.56
CA ASN A 207 14.95 -19.37 -2.99
C ASN A 207 15.29 -18.35 -4.09
N ILE A 208 14.32 -17.98 -4.93
CA ILE A 208 14.44 -16.89 -5.91
C ILE A 208 14.03 -15.53 -5.33
N GLY A 209 13.70 -15.47 -4.04
CA GLY A 209 13.45 -14.22 -3.32
C GLY A 209 12.10 -13.57 -3.59
N ILE A 210 11.14 -14.27 -4.18
CA ILE A 210 9.79 -13.73 -4.46
C ILE A 210 8.93 -13.67 -3.19
N ILE A 211 9.08 -14.63 -2.27
CA ILE A 211 8.25 -14.71 -1.07
C ILE A 211 9.08 -14.83 0.21
N PHE A 212 8.47 -14.41 1.31
CA PHE A 212 8.84 -14.82 2.66
C PHE A 212 7.79 -15.81 3.17
N TYR A 213 8.23 -16.87 3.84
CA TYR A 213 7.33 -17.89 4.36
C TYR A 213 7.56 -18.12 5.85
N SER A 214 6.54 -17.80 6.64
CA SER A 214 6.55 -18.10 8.08
C SER A 214 5.97 -19.47 8.34
N LYS A 215 6.86 -20.43 8.66
CA LYS A 215 6.47 -21.80 9.02
C LYS A 215 5.58 -21.86 10.24
N LYS A 216 5.85 -21.00 11.23
CA LYS A 216 5.09 -20.94 12.49
C LYS A 216 3.62 -20.60 12.27
N ASN A 217 3.36 -19.68 11.33
CA ASN A 217 2.01 -19.17 11.07
C ASN A 217 1.38 -19.77 9.80
N SER A 218 2.11 -20.64 9.11
CA SER A 218 1.81 -21.15 7.76
C SER A 218 1.39 -20.02 6.81
N GLN A 219 2.11 -18.91 6.87
CA GLN A 219 1.79 -17.66 6.19
C GLN A 219 2.87 -17.31 5.16
N ILE A 220 2.42 -16.96 3.96
CA ILE A 220 3.22 -16.44 2.86
C ILE A 220 3.04 -14.93 2.84
N TYR A 221 4.15 -14.21 2.76
CA TYR A 221 4.21 -12.76 2.59
C TYR A 221 4.92 -12.44 1.29
N ILE A 222 4.26 -11.66 0.43
CA ILE A 222 4.86 -11.06 -0.75
C ILE A 222 4.81 -9.54 -0.56
N PRO A 223 5.96 -8.88 -0.36
CA PRO A 223 6.01 -7.43 -0.27
C PRO A 223 5.45 -6.74 -1.52
N ASP A 224 4.80 -5.59 -1.33
CA ASP A 224 4.25 -4.80 -2.45
C ASP A 224 5.34 -4.39 -3.45
N GLU A 225 6.56 -4.15 -2.96
CA GLU A 225 7.74 -3.88 -3.79
C GLU A 225 8.02 -5.02 -4.79
N ILE A 226 7.92 -6.27 -4.32
CA ILE A 226 8.14 -7.46 -5.14
C ILE A 226 6.96 -7.68 -6.08
N VAL A 227 5.72 -7.53 -5.59
CA VAL A 227 4.52 -7.57 -6.44
C VAL A 227 4.66 -6.63 -7.64
N ARG A 228 5.11 -5.39 -7.41
CA ARG A 228 5.34 -4.42 -8.50
C ARG A 228 6.42 -4.88 -9.48
N VAL A 229 7.52 -5.47 -9.00
CA VAL A 229 8.56 -6.02 -9.89
C VAL A 229 7.96 -7.13 -10.76
N LEU A 230 7.28 -8.11 -10.15
CA LEU A 230 6.66 -9.23 -10.85
C LEU A 230 5.61 -8.78 -11.87
N ARG A 231 4.80 -7.79 -11.50
CA ARG A 231 3.76 -7.23 -12.37
C ARG A 231 4.36 -6.60 -13.63
N LYS A 232 5.45 -5.84 -13.49
CA LYS A 232 6.22 -5.30 -14.63
C LYS A 232 6.86 -6.41 -15.48
N LEU A 233 7.35 -7.49 -14.86
CA LEU A 233 7.88 -8.65 -15.59
C LEU A 233 6.82 -9.39 -16.40
N ARG A 234 5.57 -9.40 -15.93
CA ARG A 234 4.41 -9.93 -16.65
C ARG A 234 3.75 -8.92 -17.59
N GLU A 235 4.39 -7.79 -17.90
CA GLU A 235 3.84 -6.73 -18.77
C GLU A 235 2.49 -6.16 -18.31
N LYS A 236 2.14 -6.35 -17.03
CA LYS A 236 0.99 -5.68 -16.40
C LYS A 236 1.44 -4.32 -15.85
N GLU A 237 1.16 -3.26 -16.59
CA GLU A 237 1.69 -1.92 -16.28
C GLU A 237 1.10 -1.32 -14.99
N ILE A 238 -0.17 -1.63 -14.66
CA ILE A 238 -0.87 -1.12 -13.48
C ILE A 238 -1.60 -2.24 -12.72
N ALA A 239 -1.90 -2.01 -11.44
CA ALA A 239 -2.67 -2.94 -10.61
C ALA A 239 -4.12 -3.12 -11.12
N ASP A 240 -4.72 -4.27 -10.87
CA ASP A 240 -6.06 -4.62 -11.34
C ASP A 240 -7.13 -3.62 -10.83
N LYS A 241 -7.04 -3.16 -9.57
CA LYS A 241 -7.89 -2.08 -9.02
C LYS A 241 -7.80 -0.76 -9.79
N PHE A 242 -6.62 -0.37 -10.26
CA PHE A 242 -6.44 0.87 -11.04
C PHE A 242 -6.93 0.68 -12.48
N TYR A 243 -6.71 -0.50 -13.04
CA TYR A 243 -7.25 -0.87 -14.34
C TYR A 243 -8.78 -0.83 -14.31
N ARG A 244 -9.39 -1.44 -13.30
CA ARG A 244 -10.84 -1.41 -13.05
C ARG A 244 -11.36 0.02 -12.92
N ARG A 245 -10.68 0.85 -12.13
CA ARG A 245 -11.01 2.27 -11.98
C ARG A 245 -11.07 2.97 -13.33
N PHE A 246 -10.12 2.71 -14.22
CA PHE A 246 -10.12 3.26 -15.58
C PHE A 246 -11.25 2.68 -16.45
N LEU A 247 -11.41 1.36 -16.49
CA LEU A 247 -12.42 0.68 -17.33
C LEU A 247 -13.85 1.12 -16.97
N LYS A 248 -14.14 1.35 -15.68
CA LYS A 248 -15.44 1.85 -15.22
C LYS A 248 -15.81 3.25 -15.75
N GLN A 249 -14.84 4.00 -16.27
CA GLN A 249 -15.07 5.32 -16.88
C GLN A 249 -15.44 5.24 -18.35
N LEU A 250 -15.25 4.06 -18.96
CA LEU A 250 -15.49 3.85 -20.36
C LEU A 250 -16.97 3.63 -20.62
N ARG A 251 -17.40 4.01 -21.82
CA ARG A 251 -18.76 3.71 -22.28
C ARG A 251 -18.82 2.25 -22.72
N GLU A 252 -19.97 1.63 -22.55
CA GLU A 252 -20.19 0.23 -22.95
C GLU A 252 -19.79 -0.09 -24.40
N PRO A 253 -20.01 0.78 -25.42
CA PRO A 253 -19.50 0.52 -26.76
C PRO A 253 -17.97 0.38 -26.86
N GLN A 254 -17.21 1.08 -26.01
CA GLN A 254 -15.75 0.97 -25.98
C GLN A 254 -15.33 -0.37 -25.34
N ILE A 255 -15.97 -0.75 -24.23
CA ILE A 255 -15.76 -2.07 -23.62
C ILE A 255 -16.09 -3.19 -24.61
N ASN A 256 -17.19 -3.08 -25.35
CA ASN A 256 -17.56 -4.07 -26.37
C ASN A 256 -16.57 -4.16 -27.53
N LEU A 257 -15.82 -3.10 -27.87
CA LEU A 257 -14.75 -3.17 -28.87
C LEU A 257 -13.61 -4.05 -28.37
N VAL A 258 -13.16 -3.83 -27.13
CA VAL A 258 -12.14 -4.64 -26.47
C VAL A 258 -12.60 -6.10 -26.39
N CYS A 259 -13.83 -6.34 -25.95
CA CYS A 259 -14.36 -7.70 -25.82
C CYS A 259 -14.36 -8.46 -27.15
N ARG A 260 -14.77 -7.83 -28.25
CA ARG A 260 -14.75 -8.48 -29.58
C ARG A 260 -13.35 -8.83 -30.04
N LYS A 261 -12.38 -7.95 -29.77
CA LYS A 261 -11.00 -8.13 -30.19
C LYS A 261 -10.32 -9.30 -29.47
N HIS A 262 -10.61 -9.46 -28.19
CA HIS A 262 -10.01 -10.48 -27.32
C HIS A 262 -10.94 -11.67 -27.04
N ASN A 263 -11.91 -11.92 -27.92
CA ASN A 263 -12.84 -13.06 -27.84
C ASN A 263 -13.60 -13.21 -26.50
N ILE A 264 -13.95 -12.08 -25.87
CA ILE A 264 -14.75 -12.03 -24.64
C ILE A 264 -16.24 -11.90 -25.00
N ASP A 265 -17.10 -12.63 -24.29
CA ASP A 265 -18.54 -12.62 -24.54
C ASP A 265 -19.19 -11.25 -24.29
N THR A 266 -19.59 -10.59 -25.39
CA THR A 266 -20.25 -9.28 -25.36
C THR A 266 -21.67 -9.29 -24.78
N LYS A 267 -22.27 -10.45 -24.50
CA LYS A 267 -23.61 -10.57 -23.90
C LYS A 267 -23.59 -10.46 -22.38
N LYS A 268 -22.43 -10.59 -21.75
CA LYS A 268 -22.25 -10.42 -20.30
C LYS A 268 -22.61 -9.01 -19.85
N THR A 269 -22.83 -8.83 -18.55
CA THR A 269 -23.06 -7.50 -17.97
C THR A 269 -21.80 -6.63 -18.08
N PHE A 270 -21.97 -5.31 -17.99
CA PHE A 270 -20.84 -4.37 -18.04
C PHE A 270 -19.76 -4.67 -16.99
N GLN A 271 -20.17 -5.09 -15.78
CA GLN A 271 -19.23 -5.44 -14.71
C GLN A 271 -18.47 -6.73 -15.00
N GLU A 272 -19.17 -7.78 -15.46
CA GLU A 272 -18.53 -9.04 -15.84
C GLU A 272 -17.54 -8.86 -16.99
N LYS A 273 -17.85 -8.01 -17.99
CA LYS A 273 -16.91 -7.67 -19.07
C LYS A 273 -15.64 -7.02 -18.56
N ILE A 274 -15.74 -6.12 -17.58
CA ILE A 274 -14.57 -5.47 -16.97
C ILE A 274 -13.69 -6.51 -16.26
N ILE A 275 -14.30 -7.43 -15.51
CA ILE A 275 -13.60 -8.52 -14.84
C ILE A 275 -12.87 -9.39 -15.87
N ASP A 276 -13.55 -9.80 -16.94
CA ASP A 276 -12.95 -10.61 -18.00
C ASP A 276 -11.78 -9.89 -18.68
N ILE A 277 -11.91 -8.60 -19.02
CA ILE A 277 -10.83 -7.81 -19.63
C ILE A 277 -9.58 -7.77 -18.75
N ILE A 278 -9.74 -7.61 -17.44
CA ILE A 278 -8.63 -7.62 -16.48
C ILE A 278 -8.00 -9.02 -16.39
N ASN A 279 -8.84 -10.06 -16.37
CA ASN A 279 -8.39 -11.45 -16.29
C ASN A 279 -7.67 -11.93 -17.56
N GLU A 280 -8.04 -11.43 -18.74
CA GLU A 280 -7.30 -11.67 -19.99
C GLU A 280 -5.87 -11.06 -19.94
N GLY A 281 -5.63 -10.11 -19.04
CA GLY A 281 -4.32 -9.52 -18.85
C GLY A 281 -3.89 -8.67 -20.05
N ILE A 282 -4.83 -7.96 -20.68
CA ILE A 282 -4.53 -7.07 -21.81
C ILE A 282 -3.66 -5.90 -21.31
N PRO A 283 -2.45 -5.65 -21.86
CA PRO A 283 -1.62 -4.53 -21.43
C PRO A 283 -2.38 -3.19 -21.49
N PHE A 284 -2.20 -2.34 -20.48
CA PHE A 284 -2.97 -1.10 -20.36
C PHE A 284 -2.69 -0.16 -21.53
N SER A 285 -1.43 -0.04 -21.94
CA SER A 285 -1.01 0.73 -23.10
C SER A 285 -1.60 0.21 -24.40
N LEU A 286 -1.62 -1.11 -24.60
CA LEU A 286 -2.25 -1.73 -25.77
C LEU A 286 -3.75 -1.41 -25.81
N LEU A 287 -4.46 -1.63 -24.70
CA LEU A 287 -5.88 -1.36 -24.60
C LEU A 287 -6.19 0.09 -24.96
N VAL A 288 -5.44 1.02 -24.36
CA VAL A 288 -5.67 2.45 -24.50
C VAL A 288 -5.32 2.96 -25.90
N ILE A 289 -4.21 2.50 -26.49
CA ILE A 289 -3.72 2.99 -27.79
C ILE A 289 -4.53 2.38 -28.93
N ASN A 290 -4.87 1.09 -28.85
CA ASN A 290 -5.42 0.32 -29.97
C ASN A 290 -6.88 -0.10 -29.74
N ASP A 291 -7.21 -0.68 -28.60
CA ASP A 291 -8.44 -1.48 -28.46
C ASP A 291 -9.70 -0.65 -28.17
N LEU A 292 -9.53 0.53 -27.57
CA LEU A 292 -10.64 1.43 -27.25
C LEU A 292 -11.18 2.23 -28.43
N HIS A 293 -10.47 2.20 -29.56
CA HIS A 293 -10.70 3.08 -30.69
C HIS A 293 -11.22 2.30 -31.89
N LYS A 294 -12.19 2.89 -32.61
CA LYS A 294 -12.61 2.34 -33.90
C LYS A 294 -11.49 2.50 -34.91
N GLU A 295 -11.46 1.62 -35.92
CA GLU A 295 -10.59 1.78 -37.07
C GLU A 295 -10.75 3.17 -37.70
N GLY A 296 -9.64 3.79 -38.09
CA GLY A 296 -9.61 5.14 -38.67
C GLY A 296 -9.72 6.30 -37.68
N THR A 297 -9.80 6.06 -36.35
CA THR A 297 -9.78 7.14 -35.35
C THR A 297 -8.48 7.95 -35.44
N SER A 298 -8.58 9.28 -35.56
CA SER A 298 -7.41 10.15 -35.71
C SER A 298 -6.56 10.21 -34.43
N LEU A 299 -5.24 10.38 -34.57
CA LEU A 299 -4.33 10.57 -33.43
C LEU A 299 -4.75 11.74 -32.53
N THR A 300 -5.28 12.80 -33.11
CA THR A 300 -5.76 13.98 -32.38
C THR A 300 -6.93 13.62 -31.46
N ASP A 301 -7.87 12.82 -31.94
CA ASP A 301 -9.04 12.41 -31.16
C ASP A 301 -8.67 11.42 -30.04
N LYS A 302 -7.72 10.51 -30.31
CA LYS A 302 -7.15 9.64 -29.26
C LYS A 302 -6.52 10.45 -28.13
N LYS A 303 -5.73 11.48 -28.46
CA LYS A 303 -5.10 12.37 -27.46
C LYS A 303 -6.12 13.20 -26.68
N LYS A 304 -7.18 13.68 -27.35
CA LYS A 304 -8.29 14.40 -26.68
C LYS A 304 -8.99 13.51 -25.66
N PHE A 305 -9.31 12.27 -26.05
CA PHE A 305 -9.90 11.28 -25.16
C PHE A 305 -9.06 11.08 -23.89
N LEU A 306 -7.73 10.95 -24.00
CA LEU A 306 -6.87 10.82 -22.81
C LEU A 306 -6.88 12.04 -21.90
N ASN A 307 -6.88 13.25 -22.47
CA ASN A 307 -6.98 14.47 -21.66
C ASN A 307 -8.34 14.56 -20.96
N GLU A 308 -9.43 14.15 -21.61
CA GLU A 308 -10.75 14.09 -21.00
C GLU A 308 -10.81 13.06 -19.87
N VAL A 309 -10.22 11.88 -20.04
CA VAL A 309 -10.13 10.88 -18.97
C VAL A 309 -9.33 11.44 -17.79
N TRP A 310 -8.18 12.06 -18.06
CA TRP A 310 -7.33 12.66 -17.02
C TRP A 310 -8.05 13.73 -16.20
N THR A 311 -8.69 14.68 -16.87
CA THR A 311 -9.36 15.80 -16.19
C THR A 311 -10.67 15.37 -15.55
N ASN A 312 -11.53 14.64 -16.26
CA ASN A 312 -12.90 14.37 -15.80
C ASN A 312 -13.00 13.13 -14.92
N CYS A 313 -12.17 12.11 -15.17
CA CYS A 313 -12.29 10.83 -14.48
C CYS A 313 -11.33 10.73 -13.29
N PHE A 314 -10.09 11.19 -13.46
CA PHE A 314 -9.13 11.27 -12.36
C PHE A 314 -9.21 12.58 -11.58
N ASN A 315 -10.08 13.52 -11.99
CA ASN A 315 -10.27 14.83 -11.35
C ASN A 315 -8.97 15.63 -11.22
N MET A 316 -8.09 15.49 -12.22
CA MET A 316 -6.83 16.22 -12.24
C MET A 316 -7.04 17.66 -12.64
N THR A 317 -6.56 18.57 -11.79
CA THR A 317 -6.57 20.01 -12.05
C THR A 317 -5.48 20.41 -13.05
N THR A 318 -4.47 19.56 -13.24
CA THR A 318 -3.38 19.75 -14.18
C THR A 318 -3.65 19.08 -15.51
N ASN A 319 -3.09 19.63 -16.58
CA ASN A 319 -3.13 18.98 -17.89
C ASN A 319 -2.23 17.73 -17.89
N LEU A 320 -2.67 16.68 -18.60
CA LEU A 320 -1.87 15.50 -18.82
C LEU A 320 -0.62 15.86 -19.64
N LYS A 321 0.55 15.60 -19.06
CA LYS A 321 1.86 15.80 -19.69
C LYS A 321 2.04 14.86 -20.90
N GLY A 322 3.04 15.15 -21.73
CA GLY A 322 3.36 14.36 -22.94
C GLY A 322 2.78 14.93 -24.24
N VAL A 323 3.59 14.86 -25.31
CA VAL A 323 3.30 15.33 -26.66
C VAL A 323 2.75 14.20 -27.52
N THR A 324 3.34 13.01 -27.43
CA THR A 324 2.90 11.81 -28.17
C THR A 324 1.76 11.09 -27.44
N LEU A 325 1.12 10.12 -28.11
CA LEU A 325 0.05 9.33 -27.48
C LEU A 325 0.66 8.40 -26.43
N GLU A 326 1.80 7.81 -26.77
CA GLU A 326 2.61 6.92 -25.96
C GLU A 326 3.10 7.63 -24.70
N GLU A 327 3.67 8.84 -24.82
CA GLU A 327 4.08 9.63 -23.64
C GLU A 327 2.91 9.93 -22.72
N LYS A 328 1.73 10.25 -23.26
CA LYS A 328 0.52 10.50 -22.46
C LYS A 328 0.09 9.26 -21.69
N VAL A 329 0.13 8.09 -22.32
CA VAL A 329 -0.17 6.81 -21.67
C VAL A 329 0.86 6.51 -20.57
N SER A 330 2.16 6.69 -20.85
CA SER A 330 3.21 6.50 -19.85
C SER A 330 3.02 7.40 -18.62
N ASN A 331 2.61 8.66 -18.80
CA ASN A 331 2.31 9.56 -17.68
C ASN A 331 1.11 9.09 -16.84
N ILE A 332 0.11 8.43 -17.44
CA ILE A 332 -1.01 7.83 -16.70
C ILE A 332 -0.54 6.61 -15.89
N ILE A 333 0.32 5.78 -16.48
CA ILE A 333 0.92 4.63 -15.81
C ILE A 333 1.75 5.11 -14.61
N GLU A 334 2.63 6.10 -14.82
CA GLU A 334 3.46 6.70 -13.78
C GLU A 334 2.61 7.27 -12.62
N TYR A 335 1.51 7.95 -12.94
CA TYR A 335 0.56 8.42 -11.94
C TYR A 335 -0.01 7.29 -11.06
N PHE A 336 -0.37 6.14 -11.65
CA PHE A 336 -0.84 5.00 -10.87
C PHE A 336 0.28 4.34 -10.06
N GLU A 337 1.51 4.30 -10.60
CA GLU A 337 2.68 3.83 -9.85
C GLU A 337 2.93 4.71 -8.61
N GLU A 338 2.84 6.03 -8.75
CA GLU A 338 2.96 6.97 -7.63
C GLU A 338 1.87 6.74 -6.58
N ILE A 339 0.61 6.56 -6.99
CA ILE A 339 -0.50 6.27 -6.06
C ILE A 339 -0.31 4.97 -5.30
N GLU A 340 0.23 3.95 -5.96
CA GLU A 340 0.49 2.65 -5.35
C GLU A 340 1.63 2.70 -4.33
N LEU A 341 2.63 3.53 -4.61
CA LEU A 341 3.77 3.76 -3.73
C LEU A 341 3.39 4.59 -2.52
N ASP A 342 2.46 5.54 -2.70
CA ASP A 342 1.99 6.43 -1.65
C ASP A 342 1.33 5.64 -0.50
N ASP A 343 1.76 5.83 0.73
CA ASP A 343 1.17 5.16 1.90
C ASP A 343 -0.11 5.84 2.39
N LYS A 344 -0.51 6.91 1.72
CA LYS A 344 -1.56 7.79 2.20
C LYS A 344 -2.93 7.27 1.83
N VAL A 345 -3.79 7.30 2.85
CA VAL A 345 -5.17 6.79 2.83
C VAL A 345 -6.17 7.92 2.51
N CYS A 346 -5.70 9.19 2.51
CA CYS A 346 -6.46 10.44 2.34
C CYS A 346 -7.48 10.76 3.45
N ILE A 347 -7.92 9.74 4.21
CA ILE A 347 -8.68 9.81 5.45
C ILE A 347 -7.92 9.08 6.56
N SER A 348 -8.30 9.29 7.81
CA SER A 348 -7.74 8.55 8.94
C SER A 348 -8.12 7.07 8.90
N VAL A 349 -7.37 6.23 9.61
CA VAL A 349 -7.68 4.80 9.82
C VAL A 349 -9.04 4.66 10.49
N ASP A 350 -9.31 5.46 11.53
CA ASP A 350 -10.61 5.52 12.20
C ASP A 350 -11.73 5.93 11.23
N GLY A 351 -11.47 6.90 10.34
CA GLY A 351 -12.40 7.33 9.29
C GLY A 351 -12.67 6.24 8.26
N TYR A 352 -11.66 5.43 7.93
CA TYR A 352 -11.80 4.28 7.06
C TYR A 352 -12.63 3.17 7.72
N ASP A 353 -12.38 2.83 8.99
CA ASP A 353 -13.20 1.86 9.71
C ASP A 353 -14.66 2.31 9.81
N LYS A 354 -14.89 3.60 10.09
CA LYS A 354 -16.24 4.16 10.10
C LYS A 354 -16.91 4.05 8.73
N LEU A 355 -16.19 4.35 7.65
CA LEU A 355 -16.68 4.18 6.28
C LEU A 355 -17.04 2.71 5.99
N LEU A 356 -16.21 1.75 6.40
CA LEU A 356 -16.47 0.33 6.18
C LEU A 356 -17.70 -0.17 6.94
N ILE A 357 -17.89 0.29 8.19
CA ILE A 357 -19.08 -0.01 8.99
C ILE A 357 -20.34 0.52 8.31
N ASP A 358 -20.33 1.79 7.90
CA ASP A 358 -21.48 2.44 7.29
C ASP A 358 -21.79 1.86 5.90
N LEU A 359 -20.76 1.52 5.11
CA LEU A 359 -20.91 0.81 3.85
C LEU A 359 -21.53 -0.58 4.04
N ASN A 360 -21.14 -1.32 5.08
CA ASN A 360 -21.71 -2.62 5.37
C ASN A 360 -23.17 -2.54 5.84
N ASP A 361 -23.50 -1.49 6.59
CA ASP A 361 -24.87 -1.20 7.00
C ASP A 361 -25.76 -0.80 5.80
N ALA A 362 -25.22 -0.06 4.82
CA ALA A 362 -25.91 0.19 3.56
C ALA A 362 -26.01 -1.06 2.67
N PHE A 363 -24.95 -1.86 2.62
CA PHE A 363 -24.82 -3.00 1.70
C PHE A 363 -24.41 -4.27 2.47
N PRO A 364 -25.35 -5.05 3.01
CA PRO A 364 -25.04 -6.22 3.84
C PRO A 364 -24.23 -7.33 3.14
N LYS A 365 -24.16 -7.32 1.80
CA LYS A 365 -23.34 -8.26 1.01
C LYS A 365 -21.94 -7.75 0.71
N LEU A 366 -21.58 -6.53 1.16
CA LEU A 366 -20.31 -5.88 0.85
C LEU A 366 -19.12 -6.76 1.21
N ASN A 367 -19.10 -7.34 2.41
CA ASN A 367 -18.01 -8.20 2.85
C ASN A 367 -17.75 -9.35 1.86
N LYS A 368 -18.82 -10.01 1.38
CA LYS A 368 -18.69 -11.07 0.37
C LYS A 368 -18.20 -10.51 -0.96
N ASN A 369 -18.79 -9.40 -1.42
CA ASN A 369 -18.44 -8.80 -2.70
C ASN A 369 -16.95 -8.39 -2.73
N LEU A 370 -16.42 -7.82 -1.64
CA LEU A 370 -15.01 -7.43 -1.57
C LEU A 370 -14.08 -8.65 -1.53
N LYS A 371 -14.48 -9.72 -0.83
CA LYS A 371 -13.73 -10.97 -0.86
C LYS A 371 -13.63 -11.54 -2.27
N ASP A 372 -14.74 -11.59 -2.98
CA ASP A 372 -14.80 -12.12 -4.34
C ASP A 372 -14.03 -11.22 -5.32
N GLU A 373 -14.16 -9.90 -5.18
CA GLU A 373 -13.50 -8.90 -6.05
C GLU A 373 -11.97 -8.88 -5.90
N PHE A 374 -11.47 -8.98 -4.67
CA PHE A 374 -10.03 -8.90 -4.37
C PHE A 374 -9.38 -10.27 -4.10
N GLU A 375 -10.13 -11.38 -4.13
CA GLU A 375 -9.66 -12.74 -3.82
C GLU A 375 -9.15 -12.91 -2.36
N LEU A 376 -9.81 -12.25 -1.40
CA LEU A 376 -9.39 -12.24 0.02
C LEU A 376 -9.83 -13.52 0.76
N GLN A 377 -8.91 -14.11 1.53
CA GLN A 377 -9.11 -15.41 2.19
C GLN A 377 -9.99 -15.36 3.46
N ASP A 378 -9.88 -14.30 4.28
CA ASP A 378 -10.50 -14.24 5.61
C ASP A 378 -12.02 -14.14 5.52
N GLU A 379 -12.75 -14.66 6.52
CA GLU A 379 -14.21 -14.62 6.53
C GLU A 379 -14.78 -13.20 6.59
N TYR A 380 -14.16 -12.33 7.39
CA TYR A 380 -14.57 -10.94 7.56
C TYR A 380 -13.40 -10.00 7.28
N VAL A 381 -13.52 -9.23 6.20
CA VAL A 381 -12.43 -8.42 5.64
C VAL A 381 -12.63 -6.91 5.82
N LEU A 382 -13.78 -6.49 6.37
CA LEU A 382 -14.12 -5.08 6.56
C LEU A 382 -13.43 -4.49 7.79
N LYS A 383 -12.10 -4.43 7.74
CA LYS A 383 -11.22 -3.81 8.73
C LYS A 383 -10.16 -3.01 8.00
N SER A 384 -9.99 -1.75 8.37
CA SER A 384 -9.06 -0.82 7.72
C SER A 384 -7.64 -1.38 7.67
N GLU A 385 -7.09 -1.78 8.82
CA GLU A 385 -5.73 -2.33 8.94
C GLU A 385 -5.52 -3.57 8.06
N TYR A 386 -6.52 -4.47 8.02
CA TYR A 386 -6.47 -5.67 7.19
C TYR A 386 -6.38 -5.27 5.71
N LEU A 387 -7.28 -4.40 5.23
CA LEU A 387 -7.30 -3.98 3.82
C LEU A 387 -6.03 -3.20 3.44
N LEU A 388 -5.50 -2.37 4.35
CA LEU A 388 -4.24 -1.64 4.13
C LEU A 388 -3.03 -2.58 4.06
N ASP A 389 -3.04 -3.71 4.78
CA ASP A 389 -2.02 -4.75 4.61
C ASP A 389 -2.04 -5.35 3.19
N TYR A 390 -3.18 -5.32 2.49
CA TYR A 390 -3.31 -5.67 1.05
C TYR A 390 -3.12 -4.46 0.11
N ASN A 391 -2.73 -3.30 0.63
CA ASN A 391 -2.67 -2.03 -0.13
C ASN A 391 -4.03 -1.64 -0.74
N ILE A 392 -5.15 -2.02 -0.11
CA ILE A 392 -6.51 -1.68 -0.55
C ILE A 392 -6.99 -0.46 0.24
N LYS A 393 -7.05 0.68 -0.43
CA LYS A 393 -7.40 1.98 0.14
C LYS A 393 -8.91 2.23 0.10
N PRO A 394 -9.45 3.18 0.88
CA PRO A 394 -10.88 3.52 0.90
C PRO A 394 -11.46 3.78 -0.48
N ARG A 395 -10.70 4.47 -1.35
CA ARG A 395 -11.12 4.74 -2.72
C ARG A 395 -11.30 3.45 -3.52
N ASP A 396 -10.41 2.48 -3.33
CA ASP A 396 -10.47 1.20 -4.04
C ASP A 396 -11.73 0.42 -3.65
N ILE A 397 -12.18 0.51 -2.40
CA ILE A 397 -13.47 -0.03 -1.93
C ILE A 397 -14.64 0.67 -2.61
N LEU A 398 -14.66 2.01 -2.63
CA LEU A 398 -15.72 2.77 -3.29
C LEU A 398 -15.77 2.51 -4.79
N ASP A 399 -14.62 2.30 -5.42
CA ASP A 399 -14.50 1.95 -6.83
C ASP A 399 -15.03 0.55 -7.14
N THR A 400 -15.33 -0.31 -6.16
CA THR A 400 -16.04 -1.59 -6.39
C THR A 400 -17.54 -1.38 -6.62
N LEU A 401 -18.11 -0.32 -6.05
CA LEU A 401 -19.54 -0.01 -6.16
C LEU A 401 -19.90 0.50 -7.55
N ASN A 402 -21.16 0.37 -7.93
CA ASN A 402 -21.71 1.02 -9.12
C ASN A 402 -22.23 2.42 -8.75
N LYS A 403 -22.57 3.21 -9.78
CA LYS A 403 -23.04 4.58 -9.57
C LYS A 403 -24.34 4.66 -8.76
N ASP A 404 -25.23 3.68 -8.90
CA ASP A 404 -26.51 3.68 -8.20
C ASP A 404 -26.31 3.44 -6.70
N ASN A 405 -25.48 2.45 -6.34
CA ASN A 405 -25.07 2.19 -4.96
C ASN A 405 -24.36 3.41 -4.34
N LEU A 406 -23.48 4.09 -5.08
CA LEU A 406 -22.84 5.31 -4.58
C LEU A 406 -23.87 6.42 -4.29
N ASN A 407 -24.89 6.58 -5.13
CA ASN A 407 -25.96 7.54 -4.88
C ASN A 407 -26.83 7.13 -3.69
N GLU A 408 -27.22 5.85 -3.59
CA GLU A 408 -27.97 5.31 -2.46
C GLU A 408 -27.23 5.54 -1.14
N PHE A 409 -25.92 5.30 -1.12
CA PHE A 409 -25.08 5.56 0.04
C PHE A 409 -25.07 7.05 0.40
N CYS A 410 -24.89 7.93 -0.58
CA CYS A 410 -24.93 9.37 -0.35
C CYS A 410 -26.29 9.83 0.19
N ASP A 411 -27.39 9.26 -0.28
CA ASP A 411 -28.74 9.61 0.19
C ASP A 411 -28.98 9.13 1.62
N LYS A 412 -28.51 7.92 1.97
CA LYS A 412 -28.67 7.36 3.31
C LYS A 412 -27.89 8.13 4.38
N PHE A 413 -26.70 8.62 4.04
CA PHE A 413 -25.79 9.31 4.97
C PHE A 413 -25.72 10.83 4.74
N GLU A 414 -26.67 11.40 4.00
CA GLU A 414 -26.80 12.84 3.74
C GLU A 414 -25.53 13.49 3.14
N ILE A 415 -24.81 12.75 2.29
CA ILE A 415 -23.58 13.20 1.64
C ILE A 415 -23.92 13.97 0.35
N LYS A 416 -23.18 15.05 0.09
CA LYS A 416 -23.32 15.87 -1.11
C LYS A 416 -23.20 15.03 -2.40
N LYS A 417 -24.19 15.12 -3.30
CA LYS A 417 -24.20 14.40 -4.59
C LYS A 417 -23.64 15.20 -5.77
N ARG A 418 -23.43 16.51 -5.61
CA ARG A 418 -22.89 17.36 -6.67
C ARG A 418 -21.39 17.09 -6.86
N GLY A 419 -20.97 16.85 -8.09
CA GLY A 419 -19.56 16.57 -8.42
C GLY A 419 -19.23 15.08 -8.36
N ASN A 420 -18.03 14.74 -7.90
CA ASN A 420 -17.57 13.35 -7.84
C ASN A 420 -18.01 12.70 -6.52
N LEU A 421 -18.90 11.71 -6.61
CA LEU A 421 -19.47 11.01 -5.46
C LEU A 421 -18.40 10.34 -4.59
N VAL A 422 -17.40 9.70 -5.20
CA VAL A 422 -16.33 9.01 -4.47
C VAL A 422 -15.55 10.01 -3.61
N LEU A 423 -15.13 11.14 -4.19
CA LEU A 423 -14.43 12.18 -3.43
C LEU A 423 -15.31 12.81 -2.36
N ASN A 424 -16.60 13.00 -2.64
CA ASN A 424 -17.55 13.55 -1.66
C ASN A 424 -17.73 12.61 -0.47
N ILE A 425 -17.76 11.30 -0.71
CA ILE A 425 -17.79 10.29 0.36
C ILE A 425 -16.49 10.35 1.15
N LEU A 426 -15.32 10.28 0.51
CA LEU A 426 -14.04 10.35 1.23
C LEU A 426 -13.92 11.64 2.08
N ASP A 427 -14.37 12.77 1.57
CA ASP A 427 -14.39 14.05 2.29
C ASP A 427 -15.33 14.01 3.51
N ALA A 428 -16.47 13.32 3.43
CA ALA A 428 -17.42 13.17 4.54
C ALA A 428 -16.88 12.30 5.68
N TYR A 429 -15.98 11.35 5.38
CA TYR A 429 -15.32 10.48 6.36
C TYR A 429 -13.92 10.97 6.73
N LYS A 430 -13.53 12.17 6.28
CA LYS A 430 -12.28 12.81 6.68
C LYS A 430 -12.43 13.34 8.10
N ASP A 431 -12.14 12.49 9.07
CA ASP A 431 -12.00 12.92 10.46
C ASP A 431 -10.71 13.73 10.60
N THR A 432 -10.84 15.05 10.47
CA THR A 432 -9.70 15.95 10.56
C THR A 432 -8.97 15.82 11.89
N GLU A 433 -9.70 15.59 12.98
CA GLU A 433 -9.10 15.51 14.32
C GLU A 433 -8.23 14.26 14.45
N ASN A 434 -8.76 13.10 14.08
CA ASN A 434 -7.98 11.86 14.07
C ASN A 434 -6.85 11.90 13.03
N LEU A 435 -7.06 12.52 11.87
CA LEU A 435 -6.00 12.73 10.88
C LEU A 435 -4.84 13.56 11.45
N TYR A 436 -5.14 14.59 12.25
CA TYR A 436 -4.12 15.36 12.97
C TYR A 436 -3.40 14.54 14.04
N ILE A 437 -4.10 13.65 14.77
CA ILE A 437 -3.50 12.75 15.76
C ILE A 437 -2.58 11.71 15.11
N GLU A 438 -3.00 11.09 14.01
CA GLU A 438 -2.17 10.13 13.25
C GLU A 438 -0.89 10.79 12.69
N ASN A 439 -0.95 12.10 12.45
CA ASN A 439 0.17 12.91 11.97
C ASN A 439 0.87 13.69 13.07
N TYR A 440 0.59 13.39 14.33
CA TYR A 440 1.06 14.18 15.48
C TYR A 440 2.58 14.27 15.53
N GLU A 441 3.28 13.18 15.21
CA GLU A 441 4.75 13.16 15.11
C GLU A 441 5.25 14.06 13.97
N ASN A 442 4.66 13.99 12.78
CA ASN A 442 5.03 14.83 11.64
C ASN A 442 4.79 16.33 11.90
N ILE A 443 3.76 16.65 12.68
CA ILE A 443 3.48 18.02 13.16
C ILE A 443 4.54 18.45 14.16
N GLY A 444 4.91 17.58 15.09
CA GLY A 444 6.00 17.80 16.06
C GLY A 444 7.33 18.10 15.37
N PHE A 445 7.67 17.32 14.33
CA PHE A 445 8.86 17.51 13.49
C PHE A 445 8.73 18.63 12.44
N ARG A 446 7.57 19.30 12.38
CA ARG A 446 7.27 20.37 11.41
C ARG A 446 7.48 19.98 9.95
N LYS A 447 7.13 18.76 9.58
CA LYS A 447 7.34 18.21 8.24
C LYS A 447 6.25 18.65 7.26
N GLN A 448 6.27 19.91 6.84
CA GLN A 448 5.22 20.49 5.98
C GLN A 448 4.88 19.70 4.73
N ASN A 449 5.90 19.14 4.06
CA ASN A 449 5.68 18.40 2.83
C ASN A 449 4.86 17.14 3.13
N GLU A 450 5.28 16.33 4.11
CA GLU A 450 4.56 15.14 4.57
C GLU A 450 3.14 15.46 5.05
N LEU A 451 2.93 16.61 5.69
CA LEU A 451 1.59 17.04 6.15
C LEU A 451 0.66 17.38 4.97
N LYS A 452 1.12 18.19 4.01
CA LYS A 452 0.32 18.55 2.82
C LYS A 452 -0.10 17.32 2.04
N ASP A 453 0.89 16.46 1.86
CA ASP A 453 0.79 15.15 1.28
C ASP A 453 -0.29 14.30 1.98
N ASN A 454 -0.31 14.26 3.31
CA ASN A 454 -1.32 13.55 4.11
C ASN A 454 -2.67 14.28 4.18
N GLY A 455 -2.90 15.26 3.31
CA GLY A 455 -4.13 16.03 3.22
C GLY A 455 -4.31 17.08 4.32
N ILE A 456 -3.23 17.42 5.04
CA ILE A 456 -3.19 18.45 6.09
C ILE A 456 -2.53 19.73 5.54
N ASN A 457 -3.33 20.76 5.31
CA ASN A 457 -2.82 22.06 4.87
C ASN A 457 -2.77 23.04 6.06
N ILE A 458 -1.59 23.20 6.65
CA ILE A 458 -1.34 24.11 7.78
C ILE A 458 -0.10 24.98 7.52
N LYS A 459 -0.11 26.23 7.97
CA LYS A 459 1.05 27.14 7.82
C LYS A 459 2.14 26.79 8.83
N GLU A 460 3.40 27.02 8.45
CA GLU A 460 4.57 26.80 9.34
C GLU A 460 4.40 27.43 10.72
N SER A 461 3.90 28.66 10.74
CA SER A 461 3.73 29.48 11.94
C SER A 461 2.68 28.91 12.89
N GLU A 462 1.78 28.07 12.40
CA GLU A 462 0.64 27.53 13.14
C GLU A 462 0.94 26.11 13.68
N LEU A 463 2.03 25.46 13.25
CA LEU A 463 2.38 24.09 13.65
C LEU A 463 2.61 23.94 15.16
N GLY A 464 3.22 24.92 15.82
CA GLY A 464 3.43 24.89 17.28
C GLY A 464 2.11 24.86 18.04
N LEU A 465 1.22 25.81 17.71
CA LEU A 465 -0.12 25.89 18.29
C LEU A 465 -0.97 24.65 17.99
N LYS A 466 -0.84 24.10 16.77
CA LYS A 466 -1.54 22.87 16.41
C LYS A 466 -1.03 21.67 17.18
N PHE A 467 0.29 21.58 17.41
CA PHE A 467 0.86 20.53 18.24
C PHE A 467 0.31 20.59 19.67
N GLU A 468 0.24 21.79 20.27
CA GLU A 468 -0.40 22.02 21.59
C GLU A 468 -1.88 21.57 21.60
N GLU A 469 -2.65 21.96 20.57
CA GLU A 469 -4.07 21.58 20.43
C GLU A 469 -4.24 20.06 20.34
N ILE A 470 -3.40 19.38 19.56
CA ILE A 470 -3.47 17.92 19.41
C ILE A 470 -3.06 17.23 20.72
N THR A 471 -2.00 17.71 21.40
CA THR A 471 -1.60 17.21 22.72
C THR A 471 -2.78 17.27 23.69
N LYS A 472 -3.47 18.41 23.73
CA LYS A 472 -4.68 18.59 24.54
C LYS A 472 -5.74 17.54 24.18
N ASN A 473 -6.08 17.41 22.90
CA ASN A 473 -7.10 16.45 22.46
C ASN A 473 -6.73 15.01 22.83
N ILE A 474 -5.44 14.64 22.75
CA ILE A 474 -4.98 13.31 23.18
C ILE A 474 -5.24 13.09 24.68
N PHE A 475 -4.92 14.06 25.54
CA PHE A 475 -5.19 13.93 26.98
C PHE A 475 -6.68 13.90 27.30
N GLU A 476 -7.52 14.67 26.60
CA GLU A 476 -8.98 14.56 26.72
C GLU A 476 -9.47 13.16 26.32
N LYS A 477 -8.95 12.59 25.23
CA LYS A 477 -9.26 11.20 24.82
C LYS A 477 -8.73 10.13 25.76
N LEU A 478 -7.67 10.42 26.52
CA LEU A 478 -7.20 9.59 27.65
C LEU A 478 -8.11 9.72 28.90
N GLY A 479 -9.15 10.54 28.85
CA GLY A 479 -10.12 10.73 29.93
C GLY A 479 -9.68 11.74 31.00
N PHE A 480 -8.71 12.60 30.71
CA PHE A 480 -8.29 13.67 31.62
C PHE A 480 -9.18 14.92 31.52
N ASP A 481 -9.31 15.65 32.62
CA ASP A 481 -9.93 16.98 32.64
C ASP A 481 -8.91 18.03 32.23
N VAL A 482 -8.88 18.36 30.93
CA VAL A 482 -8.02 19.43 30.42
C VAL A 482 -8.69 20.79 30.63
N ASP A 483 -8.30 21.48 31.71
CA ASP A 483 -8.99 22.65 32.23
C ASP A 483 -8.52 23.96 31.56
N GLU A 484 -9.11 24.26 30.40
CA GLU A 484 -8.88 25.50 29.67
C GLU A 484 -9.32 26.76 30.44
N LYS A 485 -10.30 26.65 31.34
CA LYS A 485 -10.77 27.80 32.13
C LYS A 485 -9.71 28.17 33.16
N LEU A 486 -9.21 27.16 33.87
CA LEU A 486 -8.12 27.31 34.83
C LEU A 486 -6.86 27.85 34.16
N LYS A 487 -6.47 27.26 33.03
CA LYS A 487 -5.34 27.74 32.22
C LYS A 487 -5.45 29.22 31.89
N LYS A 488 -6.62 29.67 31.41
CA LYS A 488 -6.86 31.08 31.09
C LYS A 488 -6.86 31.99 32.32
N SER A 489 -7.28 31.50 33.49
CA SER A 489 -7.26 32.29 34.72
C SER A 489 -5.86 32.46 35.32
N ILE A 490 -4.99 31.46 35.17
CA ILE A 490 -3.65 31.45 35.75
C ILE A 490 -2.64 32.11 34.80
N ASN A 491 -2.76 31.88 33.48
CA ASN A 491 -1.80 32.37 32.49
C ASN A 491 -1.67 33.90 32.50
N THR A 492 -0.42 34.36 32.39
CA THR A 492 -0.11 35.79 32.29
C THR A 492 0.34 36.14 30.86
N LYS A 493 0.64 37.43 30.61
CA LYS A 493 1.23 37.84 29.33
C LYS A 493 2.61 37.21 29.09
N LYS A 494 3.35 36.90 30.16
CA LYS A 494 4.73 36.42 30.13
C LYS A 494 4.81 34.90 30.21
N ASP A 495 4.07 34.32 31.16
CA ASP A 495 4.10 32.90 31.48
C ASP A 495 2.79 32.27 31.04
N LYS A 496 2.86 31.48 29.96
CA LYS A 496 1.71 30.83 29.32
C LYS A 496 1.93 29.34 29.33
N ILE A 497 1.19 28.65 30.18
CA ILE A 497 1.12 27.20 30.19
C ILE A 497 0.36 26.74 28.96
N ASP A 498 0.89 25.73 28.28
CA ASP A 498 0.28 25.17 27.06
C ASP A 498 -0.97 24.34 27.41
N VAL A 499 -0.86 23.40 28.35
CA VAL A 499 -1.95 22.52 28.80
C VAL A 499 -1.91 22.33 30.31
N ILE A 500 -3.09 22.38 30.97
CA ILE A 500 -3.28 22.06 32.38
C ILE A 500 -4.27 20.91 32.50
N ILE A 501 -3.88 19.85 33.20
CA ILE A 501 -4.80 18.79 33.61
C ILE A 501 -5.17 19.00 35.07
N ASN A 502 -6.47 19.05 35.34
CA ASN A 502 -7.02 19.14 36.69
C ASN A 502 -7.28 17.73 37.23
N LEU A 503 -6.69 17.39 38.37
CA LEU A 503 -6.87 16.09 39.03
C LEU A 503 -7.87 16.16 40.20
N GLY A 504 -8.43 17.34 40.47
CA GLY A 504 -9.25 17.62 41.65
C GLY A 504 -8.41 17.95 42.88
N ASN A 505 -9.04 18.38 43.97
CA ASN A 505 -8.37 18.73 45.24
C ASN A 505 -7.22 19.76 45.11
N ASN A 506 -7.33 20.69 44.15
CA ASN A 506 -6.28 21.66 43.79
C ASN A 506 -4.99 21.03 43.25
N ASP A 507 -4.99 19.74 42.93
CA ASP A 507 -3.86 19.07 42.29
C ASP A 507 -3.93 19.23 40.77
N VAL A 508 -2.80 19.60 40.15
CA VAL A 508 -2.69 19.81 38.70
C VAL A 508 -1.46 19.15 38.11
N ILE A 509 -1.53 18.81 36.83
CA ILE A 509 -0.36 18.50 35.98
C ILE A 509 -0.21 19.65 34.99
N VAL A 510 1.00 20.19 34.91
CA VAL A 510 1.37 21.24 33.96
C VAL A 510 2.10 20.58 32.79
N ILE A 511 1.73 20.94 31.57
CA ILE A 511 2.31 20.36 30.36
C ILE A 511 2.84 21.45 29.45
N GLU A 512 4.07 21.27 29.00
CA GLU A 512 4.73 22.11 28.00
C GLU A 512 4.95 21.30 26.72
N CYS A 513 4.71 21.93 25.57
CA CYS A 513 4.82 21.33 24.26
C CYS A 513 5.94 21.99 23.44
N LYS A 514 6.79 21.19 22.80
CA LYS A 514 7.88 21.69 21.94
C LYS A 514 7.90 20.96 20.61
N THR A 515 7.88 21.73 19.54
CA THR A 515 8.14 21.25 18.18
C THR A 515 9.59 21.56 17.77
N VAL A 516 10.22 20.72 16.95
CA VAL A 516 11.58 20.93 16.43
C VAL A 516 11.67 20.42 14.99
N LYS A 517 12.45 21.07 14.12
CA LYS A 517 12.61 20.61 12.72
C LYS A 517 13.58 19.44 12.57
N GLU A 518 14.60 19.42 13.41
CA GLU A 518 15.68 18.42 13.42
C GLU A 518 15.49 17.49 14.63
N SER A 519 16.02 16.27 14.55
CA SER A 519 15.96 15.28 15.65
C SER A 519 16.71 15.75 16.89
N GLY A 520 16.29 15.28 18.07
CA GLY A 520 16.94 15.56 19.34
C GLY A 520 16.72 16.99 19.87
N TYR A 521 15.57 17.24 20.51
CA TYR A 521 15.38 18.48 21.26
C TYR A 521 16.41 18.61 22.39
N ASN A 522 17.20 19.69 22.37
CA ASN A 522 18.39 19.84 23.24
C ASN A 522 18.43 21.13 24.08
N LYS A 523 17.32 21.89 24.16
CA LYS A 523 17.29 23.20 24.82
C LYS A 523 16.89 23.15 26.30
N PHE A 524 17.55 22.30 27.10
CA PHE A 524 17.17 22.03 28.49
C PHE A 524 17.07 23.28 29.36
N SER A 525 18.10 24.14 29.34
CA SER A 525 18.16 25.32 30.22
C SER A 525 17.06 26.36 29.96
N SER A 526 16.51 26.40 28.75
CA SER A 526 15.39 27.31 28.43
C SER A 526 14.07 26.75 28.92
N VAL A 527 13.85 25.45 28.73
CA VAL A 527 12.59 24.79 29.09
C VAL A 527 12.46 24.59 30.59
N SER A 528 13.53 24.19 31.26
CA SER A 528 13.56 24.09 32.73
C SER A 528 13.13 25.40 33.39
N ARG A 529 13.63 26.55 32.92
CA ARG A 529 13.21 27.88 33.40
C ARG A 529 11.74 28.18 33.14
N GLN A 530 11.22 27.79 31.97
CA GLN A 530 9.80 27.96 31.62
C GLN A 530 8.92 27.11 32.53
N ILE A 531 9.22 25.82 32.65
CA ILE A 531 8.48 24.90 33.51
C ILE A 531 8.54 25.37 34.97
N LYS A 532 9.70 25.84 35.45
CA LYS A 532 9.82 26.41 36.80
C LYS A 532 8.89 27.60 37.01
N SER A 533 8.84 28.54 36.05
CA SER A 533 7.93 29.69 36.17
C SER A 533 6.46 29.28 36.14
N TYR A 534 6.11 28.23 35.42
CA TYR A 534 4.75 27.69 35.41
C TYR A 534 4.37 27.00 36.72
N ILE A 535 5.29 26.22 37.30
CA ILE A 535 5.11 25.60 38.62
C ILE A 535 4.90 26.69 39.67
N ASP A 536 5.77 27.70 39.69
CA ASP A 536 5.68 28.83 40.62
C ASP A 536 4.35 29.58 40.46
N LEU A 537 3.90 29.77 39.22
CA LEU A 537 2.64 30.44 38.90
C LEU A 537 1.42 29.64 39.38
N ALA A 538 1.38 28.33 39.15
CA ALA A 538 0.30 27.47 39.64
C ALA A 538 0.28 27.43 41.18
N THR A 539 1.46 27.31 41.80
CA THR A 539 1.62 27.30 43.26
C THR A 539 1.18 28.61 43.90
N PHE A 540 1.54 29.74 43.28
CA PHE A 540 1.10 31.07 43.72
C PHE A 540 -0.44 31.23 43.70
N ASN A 541 -1.11 30.55 42.76
CA ASN A 541 -2.58 30.53 42.65
C ASN A 541 -3.24 29.45 43.52
N GLY A 542 -2.50 28.79 44.43
CA GLY A 542 -3.05 27.84 45.40
C GLY A 542 -3.22 26.40 44.88
N TYR A 543 -2.60 26.07 43.74
CA TYR A 543 -2.61 24.73 43.19
C TYR A 543 -1.31 23.98 43.50
N ASN A 544 -1.41 22.68 43.73
CA ASN A 544 -0.27 21.81 43.91
C ASN A 544 0.07 21.13 42.57
N VAL A 545 1.27 21.37 42.06
CA VAL A 545 1.73 20.73 40.81
C VAL A 545 2.29 19.35 41.13
N ILE A 546 1.50 18.30 40.90
CA ILE A 546 1.93 16.92 41.14
C ILE A 546 3.08 16.52 40.21
N LYS A 547 3.02 16.98 38.95
CA LYS A 547 3.98 16.63 37.92
C LYS A 547 4.02 17.67 36.82
N SER A 548 5.18 17.79 36.19
CA SER A 548 5.35 18.54 34.95
C SER A 548 5.64 17.57 33.81
N LEU A 549 4.97 17.72 32.68
CA LEU A 549 5.23 16.93 31.48
C LEU A 549 5.81 17.81 30.38
N LEU A 550 6.85 17.33 29.72
CA LEU A 550 7.37 17.94 28.51
C LEU A 550 7.11 17.01 27.33
N ILE A 551 6.40 17.51 26.33
CA ILE A 551 6.07 16.74 25.13
C ILE A 551 6.77 17.34 23.92
N ALA A 552 7.52 16.51 23.20
CA ALA A 552 8.25 16.88 22.00
C ALA A 552 8.25 15.71 21.01
N PRO A 553 8.54 15.91 19.70
CA PRO A 553 8.66 14.78 18.79
C PRO A 553 9.79 13.82 19.21
N ASP A 554 10.92 14.37 19.72
CA ASP A 554 12.10 13.61 20.10
C ASP A 554 13.02 14.41 21.05
N PHE A 555 13.87 13.73 21.82
CA PHE A 555 14.80 14.32 22.80
C PHE A 555 16.21 13.78 22.57
N SER A 556 17.24 14.63 22.70
CA SER A 556 18.63 14.15 22.63
C SER A 556 19.04 13.42 23.91
N ASP A 557 20.02 12.51 23.82
CA ASP A 557 20.56 11.79 24.99
C ASP A 557 21.06 12.75 26.07
N ASP A 558 21.76 13.82 25.68
CA ASP A 558 22.20 14.87 26.59
C ASP A 558 21.03 15.54 27.33
N PHE A 559 19.91 15.75 26.64
CA PHE A 559 18.72 16.38 27.24
C PHE A 559 18.07 15.45 28.27
N ILE A 560 18.02 14.16 27.97
CA ILE A 560 17.49 13.14 28.89
C ILE A 560 18.38 13.07 30.14
N ASN A 561 19.69 13.00 29.96
CA ASN A 561 20.66 13.00 31.05
C ASN A 561 20.55 14.24 31.93
N ASP A 562 20.43 15.43 31.32
CA ASP A 562 20.24 16.69 32.06
C ASP A 562 18.93 16.69 32.86
N CYS A 563 17.84 16.13 32.30
CA CYS A 563 16.57 15.98 33.03
C CYS A 563 16.67 15.00 34.20
N GLU A 564 17.43 13.91 34.07
CA GLU A 564 17.63 12.93 35.15
C GLU A 564 18.37 13.52 36.36
N LEU A 565 19.20 14.54 36.13
CA LEU A 565 19.96 15.23 37.17
C LEU A 565 19.15 16.34 37.88
N ASP A 566 18.03 16.79 37.32
CA ASP A 566 17.19 17.87 37.86
C ASP A 566 15.98 17.31 38.62
N PHE A 567 16.15 17.16 39.95
CA PHE A 567 15.10 16.68 40.84
C PHE A 567 14.10 17.76 41.27
N GLU A 568 14.35 19.05 41.02
CA GLU A 568 13.49 20.13 41.49
C GLU A 568 12.18 20.23 40.70
N LEU A 569 12.25 19.99 39.39
CA LEU A 569 11.12 20.27 38.49
C LEU A 569 10.13 19.11 38.36
N ASN A 570 10.51 17.92 38.84
CA ASN A 570 9.75 16.68 38.74
C ASN A 570 9.18 16.46 37.32
N ILE A 571 10.03 16.66 36.30
CA ILE A 571 9.64 16.59 34.89
C ILE A 571 9.66 15.15 34.40
N SER A 572 8.65 14.77 33.63
CA SER A 572 8.69 13.58 32.77
C SER A 572 8.58 13.98 31.30
N LEU A 573 9.38 13.33 30.47
CA LEU A 573 9.48 13.50 29.04
C LEU A 573 8.62 12.47 28.34
N ILE A 574 7.83 12.90 27.37
CA ILE A 574 7.01 12.02 26.53
C ILE A 574 7.24 12.40 25.08
N THR A 575 7.64 11.45 24.23
CA THR A 575 7.74 11.73 22.80
C THR A 575 6.35 11.73 22.16
N ALA A 576 6.18 12.45 21.05
CA ALA A 576 4.92 12.46 20.30
C ALA A 576 4.50 11.04 19.88
N ALA A 577 5.48 10.22 19.45
CA ALA A 577 5.27 8.82 19.09
C ALA A 577 4.81 7.98 20.30
N SER A 578 5.47 8.10 21.46
CA SER A 578 5.08 7.38 22.68
C SER A 578 3.68 7.77 23.16
N LEU A 579 3.33 9.06 23.14
CA LEU A 579 2.00 9.52 23.53
C LEU A 579 0.90 8.96 22.61
N SER A 580 1.14 8.95 21.30
CA SER A 580 0.20 8.39 20.31
C SER A 580 -0.04 6.90 20.55
N LYS A 581 1.04 6.12 20.74
CA LYS A 581 0.93 4.68 21.07
C LYS A 581 0.19 4.41 22.37
N ILE A 582 0.37 5.27 23.38
CA ILE A 582 -0.36 5.16 24.65
C ILE A 582 -1.86 5.38 24.43
N LEU A 583 -2.23 6.38 23.62
CA LEU A 583 -3.64 6.61 23.25
C LEU A 583 -4.23 5.40 22.53
N ASP A 584 -3.54 4.86 21.53
CA ASP A 584 -4.04 3.71 20.76
C ASP A 584 -4.23 2.47 21.64
N ALA A 585 -3.28 2.19 22.53
CA ALA A 585 -3.40 1.11 23.50
C ALA A 585 -4.51 1.37 24.54
N PHE A 586 -4.75 2.63 24.91
CA PHE A 586 -5.84 3.00 25.81
C PHE A 586 -7.23 2.81 25.17
N LYS A 587 -7.39 3.13 23.88
CA LYS A 587 -8.66 2.94 23.13
C LYS A 587 -9.19 1.50 23.21
N VAL A 588 -8.29 0.51 23.24
CA VAL A 588 -8.63 -0.92 23.34
C VAL A 588 -8.61 -1.46 24.78
N SER A 589 -8.22 -0.65 25.75
CA SER A 589 -8.15 -1.04 27.16
C SER A 589 -9.54 -1.03 27.83
N LYS A 590 -9.64 -1.63 29.02
CA LYS A 590 -10.88 -1.63 29.82
C LYS A 590 -11.06 -0.36 30.66
N HIS A 591 -10.05 0.52 30.69
CA HIS A 591 -10.07 1.70 31.54
C HIS A 591 -10.97 2.79 30.95
N LYS A 592 -11.78 3.43 31.81
CA LYS A 592 -12.57 4.61 31.41
C LYS A 592 -11.76 5.91 31.45
N GLN A 593 -10.72 5.94 32.27
CA GLN A 593 -9.82 7.06 32.45
C GLN A 593 -8.40 6.51 32.62
N PHE A 594 -7.44 7.12 31.96
CA PHE A 594 -6.05 6.71 32.02
C PHE A 594 -5.47 6.93 33.44
N PRO A 595 -4.81 5.93 34.06
CA PRO A 595 -4.22 6.09 35.38
C PRO A 595 -2.99 7.01 35.34
N TYR A 596 -3.14 8.28 35.78
CA TYR A 596 -2.06 9.27 35.72
C TYR A 596 -0.78 8.84 36.44
N GLN A 597 -0.84 7.95 37.43
CA GLN A 597 0.32 7.42 38.15
C GLN A 597 1.31 6.70 37.23
N LEU A 598 0.87 6.25 36.05
CA LEU A 598 1.74 5.67 35.04
C LEU A 598 2.66 6.70 34.37
N LEU A 599 2.30 7.99 34.39
CA LEU A 599 3.13 9.09 33.87
C LEU A 599 4.14 9.62 34.91
N MET A 600 4.19 9.02 36.10
CA MET A 600 4.95 9.57 37.23
C MET A 600 6.32 8.89 37.43
N LYS A 601 6.54 7.72 36.83
CA LYS A 601 7.62 6.79 37.23
C LYS A 601 8.96 6.98 36.53
N ASP A 602 8.93 7.30 35.24
CA ASP A 602 10.13 7.38 34.42
C ASP A 602 10.43 8.85 34.06
N VAL A 603 11.72 9.20 33.93
CA VAL A 603 12.14 10.50 33.40
C VAL A 603 11.78 10.58 31.93
N LEU A 604 12.17 9.60 31.11
CA LEU A 604 11.61 9.39 29.78
C LEU A 604 10.59 8.26 29.81
N ILE A 605 9.33 8.58 29.58
CA ILE A 605 8.23 7.61 29.59
C ILE A 605 8.46 6.55 28.50
N LYS A 606 8.50 5.28 28.91
CA LYS A 606 8.61 4.13 28.01
C LYS A 606 7.22 3.56 27.71
N GLU A 607 6.75 3.72 26.47
CA GLU A 607 5.39 3.30 26.08
C GLU A 607 5.13 1.81 26.37
N ASP A 608 6.10 0.92 26.12
CA ASP A 608 5.92 -0.53 26.30
C ASP A 608 5.55 -0.91 27.73
N ARG A 609 6.05 -0.17 28.72
CA ARG A 609 5.73 -0.41 30.13
C ARG A 609 4.30 0.02 30.44
N ILE A 610 3.87 1.16 29.90
CA ILE A 610 2.51 1.68 30.07
C ILE A 610 1.52 0.77 29.37
N VAL A 611 1.77 0.39 28.10
CA VAL A 611 0.92 -0.51 27.32
C VAL A 611 0.75 -1.85 28.03
N LYS A 612 1.83 -2.41 28.59
CA LYS A 612 1.75 -3.64 29.42
C LYS A 612 0.97 -3.44 30.71
N ALA A 613 0.97 -2.25 31.30
CA ALA A 613 0.27 -1.97 32.54
C ALA A 613 -1.24 -1.79 32.34
N ILE A 614 -1.67 -1.09 31.28
CA ILE A 614 -3.09 -0.84 30.99
C ILE A 614 -3.83 -2.03 30.36
N ASN A 615 -3.07 -2.99 29.81
CA ASN A 615 -3.61 -4.22 29.23
C ASN A 615 -3.69 -5.40 30.22
N LYS A 616 -3.21 -5.22 31.47
CA LYS A 616 -3.46 -6.15 32.57
C LYS A 616 -4.83 -5.89 33.16
#